data_AF-A0A850WUW3-F1
#
_entry.id   AF-A0A850WUW3-F1
#
_cell.length_a   1.000
_cell.length_b   1.000
_cell.length_c   1.000
_cell.angle_alpha   90.00
_cell.angle_beta   90.00
_cell.angle_gamma   90.00
#
_symmetry.space_group_name_H-M   'P 1'
#
loop_
_entity.id
_entity.type
_entity.pdbx_description
1 polymer ?
#
loop_
_entity_poly.entity_id
_entity_poly.type
_entity_poly.pdbx_seq_one_letter_code
_entity_poly.pdbx_strand_id
1 'polypeptide(L)'
;AKKYDAFLASESLIKQIPRILGPGLNKAGKFPSLLTHNENLVAKVDEVKSTIKFQMKKVLCLAVAVGHVKMTEDELVYNIHLAINFLVSLLKKNWQNVRALYIKSTMGKPQRLY
;
A
#
# COMPACT_ATOMS: atom_id res chain seq x y z
N ALA A 1 -17.88 2.86 5.60
CA ALA A 1 -16.69 2.85 4.72
C ALA A 1 -15.36 2.41 5.39
N LYS A 2 -15.34 2.04 6.69
CA LYS A 2 -14.11 1.60 7.39
C LYS A 2 -13.85 0.08 7.35
N LYS A 3 -14.78 -0.72 6.82
CA LYS A 3 -14.70 -2.19 6.84
C LYS A 3 -13.76 -2.79 5.77
N TYR A 4 -13.49 -2.07 4.68
CA TYR A 4 -12.69 -2.57 3.55
C TYR A 4 -11.69 -1.52 3.09
N ASP A 5 -10.47 -1.95 2.79
CA ASP A 5 -9.36 -1.08 2.38
C ASP A 5 -9.16 -0.99 0.87
N ALA A 6 -9.58 -2.03 0.14
CA ALA A 6 -9.56 -2.07 -1.31
C ALA A 6 -10.93 -2.51 -1.85
N PHE A 7 -11.27 -1.98 -3.02
CA PHE A 7 -12.46 -2.36 -3.79
C PHE A 7 -12.01 -2.84 -5.17
N LEU A 8 -12.66 -3.87 -5.69
CA LEU A 8 -12.51 -4.34 -7.06
C LEU A 8 -13.80 -4.03 -7.80
N ALA A 9 -13.70 -3.51 -9.02
CA ALA A 9 -14.84 -3.21 -9.86
C ALA A 9 -14.66 -3.82 -11.25
N SER A 10 -15.73 -4.39 -11.80
CA SER A 10 -15.75 -4.85 -13.18
C SER A 10 -15.60 -3.69 -14.16
N GLU A 11 -15.05 -3.98 -15.34
CA GLU A 11 -14.88 -3.00 -16.42
C GLU A 11 -16.19 -2.28 -16.81
N SER A 12 -17.32 -2.99 -16.77
CA SER A 12 -18.65 -2.44 -17.04
C SER A 12 -19.09 -1.40 -16.00
N LEU A 13 -18.72 -1.58 -14.73
CA LEU A 13 -19.18 -0.75 -13.62
C LEU A 13 -18.20 0.38 -13.26
N ILE A 14 -16.92 0.23 -13.55
CA ILE A 14 -15.88 1.21 -13.15
C ILE A 14 -16.14 2.62 -13.73
N LYS A 15 -16.78 2.71 -14.90
CA LYS A 15 -17.13 3.99 -15.56
C LYS A 15 -18.27 4.74 -14.85
N GLN A 16 -19.14 4.02 -14.13
CA GLN A 16 -20.29 4.60 -13.44
C GLN A 16 -19.95 5.00 -11.99
N ILE A 17 -18.96 4.35 -11.38
CA ILE A 17 -18.55 4.56 -9.98
C ILE A 17 -18.13 6.01 -9.67
N PRO A 18 -17.35 6.73 -10.50
CA PRO A 18 -17.03 8.14 -10.26
C PRO A 18 -18.26 9.03 -10.13
N ARG A 19 -19.33 8.76 -10.90
CA ARG A 19 -20.54 9.59 -10.90
C ARG A 19 -21.40 9.37 -9.66
N ILE A 20 -21.52 8.12 -9.22
CA ILE A 20 -22.45 7.74 -8.13
C ILE A 20 -21.75 7.78 -6.77
N LEU A 21 -20.51 7.30 -6.70
CA LEU A 21 -19.76 7.11 -5.45
C LEU A 21 -18.45 7.92 -5.40
N GLY A 22 -18.19 8.76 -6.41
CA GLY A 22 -16.97 9.55 -6.53
C GLY A 22 -16.64 10.40 -5.30
N PRO A 23 -17.57 11.22 -4.76
CA PRO A 23 -17.26 12.08 -3.61
C PRO A 23 -16.85 11.30 -2.36
N GLY A 24 -17.48 10.13 -2.12
CA GLY A 24 -17.20 9.29 -0.96
C GLY A 24 -15.90 8.48 -1.09
N LEU A 25 -15.71 7.81 -2.24
CA LEU A 25 -14.57 6.91 -2.46
C LEU A 25 -13.27 7.66 -2.77
N ASN A 26 -13.34 8.78 -3.49
CA ASN A 26 -12.15 9.58 -3.80
C ASN A 26 -11.62 10.31 -2.56
N LYS A 27 -12.52 10.87 -1.73
CA LYS A 27 -12.14 11.49 -0.45
C LYS A 27 -11.53 10.49 0.53
N ALA A 28 -11.97 9.23 0.48
CA ALA A 28 -11.39 8.14 1.26
C ALA A 28 -10.09 7.57 0.68
N GLY A 29 -9.70 7.94 -0.56
CA GLY A 29 -8.53 7.40 -1.24
C GLY A 29 -8.65 5.90 -1.62
N LYS A 30 -9.88 5.37 -1.65
CA LYS A 30 -10.18 3.94 -1.88
C LYS A 30 -10.87 3.75 -3.23
N PHE A 31 -10.30 4.33 -4.28
CA PHE A 31 -10.85 4.15 -5.62
C PHE A 31 -10.67 2.68 -6.07
N PRO A 32 -11.70 2.04 -6.67
CA PRO A 32 -11.62 0.64 -7.02
C PRO A 32 -10.55 0.36 -8.08
N SER A 33 -9.89 -0.79 -7.95
CA SER A 33 -9.04 -1.32 -9.01
C SER A 33 -9.91 -2.04 -10.06
N LEU A 34 -9.49 -1.97 -11.32
CA LEU A 34 -10.13 -2.66 -12.44
C LEU A 34 -9.97 -4.17 -12.29
N LEU A 35 -11.05 -4.91 -12.54
CA LEU A 35 -11.04 -6.35 -12.76
C LEU A 35 -11.57 -6.63 -14.17
N THR A 36 -10.73 -7.24 -15.01
CA THR A 36 -11.12 -7.70 -16.35
C THR A 36 -11.86 -9.04 -16.25
N HIS A 37 -12.73 -9.35 -17.22
CA HIS A 37 -13.52 -10.58 -17.20
C HIS A 37 -12.69 -11.87 -17.40
N ASN A 38 -11.46 -11.75 -17.90
CA ASN A 38 -10.55 -12.88 -18.11
C ASN A 38 -9.60 -13.13 -16.92
N GLU A 39 -9.61 -12.28 -15.89
CA GLU A 39 -8.73 -12.43 -14.74
C GLU A 39 -9.37 -13.28 -13.64
N ASN A 40 -8.58 -14.16 -13.04
CA ASN A 40 -8.99 -14.92 -11.86
C ASN A 40 -9.15 -13.99 -10.66
N LEU A 41 -10.39 -13.88 -10.16
CA LEU A 41 -10.73 -13.01 -9.03
C LEU A 41 -9.93 -13.36 -7.77
N VAL A 42 -9.69 -14.65 -7.51
CA VAL A 42 -8.94 -15.12 -6.34
C VAL A 42 -7.48 -14.63 -6.39
N ALA A 43 -6.82 -14.83 -7.53
CA ALA A 43 -5.45 -14.36 -7.73
C ALA A 43 -5.35 -12.83 -7.57
N LYS A 44 -6.31 -12.08 -8.12
CA LYS A 44 -6.32 -10.62 -8.00
C LYS A 44 -6.53 -10.14 -6.58
N VAL A 45 -7.38 -10.83 -5.82
CA VAL A 45 -7.60 -10.55 -4.40
C VAL A 45 -6.32 -10.78 -3.60
N ASP A 46 -5.59 -11.85 -3.87
CA ASP A 46 -4.36 -12.15 -3.15
C ASP A 46 -3.20 -11.21 -3.54
N GLU A 47 -3.13 -10.76 -4.80
CA GLU A 47 -2.26 -9.66 -5.22
C GLU A 47 -2.56 -8.40 -4.42
N VAL A 48 -3.84 -8.01 -4.33
CA VAL A 48 -4.25 -6.78 -3.64
C VAL A 48 -4.00 -6.86 -2.14
N LYS A 49 -4.19 -8.03 -1.51
CA LYS A 49 -3.86 -8.24 -0.09
C LYS A 49 -2.36 -8.13 0.17
N SER A 50 -1.53 -8.62 -0.75
CA SER A 50 -0.07 -8.62 -0.63
C SER A 50 0.54 -7.28 -1.05
N THR A 51 -0.24 -6.41 -1.71
CA THR A 51 0.24 -5.12 -2.19
C THR A 51 0.09 -4.05 -1.12
N ILE A 52 1.20 -3.38 -0.85
CA ILE A 52 1.26 -2.24 0.06
C ILE A 52 1.29 -0.95 -0.78
N LYS A 53 0.31 -0.06 -0.57
CA LYS A 53 0.22 1.21 -1.31
C LYS A 53 1.04 2.31 -0.64
N PHE A 54 2.12 2.74 -1.29
CA PHE A 54 2.81 3.98 -0.95
C PHE A 54 2.10 5.16 -1.62
N GLN A 55 1.38 5.96 -0.83
CA GLN A 55 0.80 7.22 -1.34
C GLN A 55 1.68 8.40 -0.92
N MET A 56 2.49 8.91 -1.84
CA MET A 56 3.15 10.19 -1.62
C MET A 56 2.10 11.32 -1.63
N LYS A 57 1.87 11.91 -0.46
CA LYS A 57 1.12 13.17 -0.27
C LYS A 57 2.10 14.31 0.01
N LYS A 58 1.62 15.52 0.31
CA LYS A 58 2.43 16.65 0.79
C LYS A 58 2.98 16.44 2.22
N VAL A 59 3.34 15.22 2.60
CA VAL A 59 3.94 14.88 3.90
C VAL A 59 5.29 14.21 3.67
N LEU A 60 6.26 14.58 4.50
CA LEU A 60 7.64 14.10 4.42
C LEU A 60 7.84 12.74 5.08
N CYS A 61 6.96 12.37 6.01
CA CYS A 61 7.00 11.09 6.71
C CYS A 61 5.85 10.20 6.23
N LEU A 62 6.20 8.99 5.78
CA LEU A 62 5.24 7.95 5.40
C LEU A 62 5.37 6.79 6.38
N ALA A 63 4.25 6.29 6.86
CA ALA A 63 4.18 5.12 7.73
C ALA A 63 3.41 4.02 7.02
N VAL A 64 4.02 2.84 6.96
CA VAL A 64 3.54 1.71 6.17
C VAL A 64 3.72 0.44 6.96
N ALA A 65 2.72 -0.45 6.92
CA ALA A 65 2.77 -1.76 7.55
C ALA A 65 3.42 -2.76 6.58
N VAL A 66 4.51 -3.41 7.03
CA VAL A 66 5.35 -4.28 6.19
C VAL A 66 5.21 -5.77 6.57
N GLY A 67 4.49 -6.08 7.64
CA GLY A 67 4.23 -7.46 8.04
C GLY A 67 3.43 -7.61 9.34
N HIS A 68 3.20 -8.87 9.72
CA HIS A 68 2.48 -9.28 10.92
C HIS A 68 3.37 -10.17 11.81
N VAL A 69 3.00 -10.27 13.10
CA VAL A 69 3.74 -11.06 14.12
C VAL A 69 3.77 -12.57 13.81
N LYS A 70 2.89 -13.05 12.93
CA LYS A 70 2.83 -14.46 12.51
C LYS A 70 3.81 -14.83 11.39
N MET A 71 4.49 -13.84 10.78
CA MET A 71 5.51 -14.07 9.76
C MET A 71 6.86 -14.39 10.41
N THR A 72 7.71 -15.12 9.70
CA THR A 72 9.08 -15.41 10.17
C THR A 72 9.97 -14.19 10.05
N GLU A 73 11.09 -14.18 10.77
CA GLU A 73 12.04 -13.05 10.76
C GLU A 73 12.63 -12.82 9.37
N ASP A 74 12.93 -13.89 8.62
CA ASP A 74 13.46 -13.80 7.25
C ASP A 74 12.47 -13.16 6.28
N GLU A 75 11.20 -13.54 6.35
CA GLU A 75 10.14 -12.94 5.53
C GLU A 75 9.97 -11.45 5.85
N LEU A 76 10.03 -11.08 7.13
CA LEU A 76 9.95 -9.68 7.55
C LEU A 76 11.12 -8.86 7.01
N VAL A 77 12.35 -9.37 7.12
CA VAL A 77 13.53 -8.70 6.59
C VAL A 77 13.43 -8.52 5.08
N TYR A 78 13.01 -9.56 4.35
CA TYR A 78 12.80 -9.48 2.91
C TYR A 78 11.77 -8.40 2.54
N ASN A 79 10.62 -8.39 3.21
CA ASN A 79 9.57 -7.39 2.98
C ASN A 79 10.05 -5.97 3.30
N ILE A 80 10.83 -5.79 4.37
CA ILE A 80 11.42 -4.49 4.74
C ILE A 80 12.37 -4.00 3.66
N HIS A 81 13.27 -4.84 3.16
CA HIS A 81 14.18 -4.47 2.07
C HIS A 81 13.43 -4.10 0.80
N LEU A 82 12.42 -4.90 0.42
CA LEU A 82 11.62 -4.65 -0.77
C LEU A 82 10.85 -3.31 -0.67
N ALA A 83 10.25 -3.04 0.50
CA ALA A 83 9.54 -1.79 0.77
C ALA A 83 10.47 -0.56 0.72
N ILE A 84 11.66 -0.64 1.31
CA ILE A 84 12.64 0.46 1.31
C ILE A 84 13.15 0.71 -0.12
N ASN A 85 13.52 -0.34 -0.85
CA ASN A 85 14.03 -0.22 -2.21
C ASN A 85 12.99 0.38 -3.17
N PHE A 86 11.73 -0.03 -3.04
CA PHE A 86 10.63 0.54 -3.82
C PHE A 86 10.38 2.01 -3.47
N LEU A 87 10.43 2.38 -2.19
CA LEU A 87 10.27 3.79 -1.80
C LEU A 87 11.40 4.67 -2.33
N VAL A 88 12.64 4.20 -2.22
CA VAL A 88 13.83 4.92 -2.69
C VAL A 88 13.79 5.16 -4.19
N SER A 89 13.37 4.16 -4.98
CA SER A 89 13.31 4.29 -6.45
C SER A 89 12.27 5.30 -6.95
N LEU A 90 11.27 5.63 -6.13
CA LEU A 90 10.27 6.66 -6.45
C LEU A 90 10.79 8.09 -6.21
N LEU A 91 11.90 8.27 -5.48
CA LEU A 91 12.45 9.58 -5.14
C LEU A 91 13.48 10.02 -6.20
N LYS A 92 13.35 11.25 -6.71
CA LYS A 92 14.24 11.79 -7.77
C LYS A 92 15.74 11.77 -7.46
N LYS A 93 16.13 11.66 -6.18
CA LYS A 93 17.54 11.58 -5.73
C LYS A 93 17.83 10.31 -4.91
N ASN A 94 16.95 9.30 -5.00
CA ASN A 94 17.08 8.03 -4.29
C ASN A 94 17.41 8.24 -2.79
N TRP A 95 18.51 7.64 -2.32
CA TRP A 95 18.98 7.67 -0.93
C TRP A 95 19.36 9.06 -0.42
N GLN A 96 19.77 10.00 -1.28
CA GLN A 96 20.10 11.36 -0.84
C GLN A 96 18.87 12.13 -0.32
N ASN A 97 17.67 11.67 -0.68
CA ASN A 97 16.41 12.26 -0.21
C ASN A 97 15.85 11.53 1.03
N VAL A 98 16.56 10.52 1.53
CA VAL A 98 16.19 9.77 2.74
C VAL A 98 17.10 10.21 3.88
N ARG A 99 16.55 10.94 4.85
CA ARG A 99 17.32 11.41 6.01
C ARG A 99 17.45 10.33 7.09
N ALA A 100 16.36 9.61 7.37
CA ALA A 100 16.33 8.58 8.40
C ALA A 100 15.23 7.56 8.11
N LEU A 101 15.45 6.31 8.54
CA LEU A 101 14.48 5.22 8.45
C LEU A 101 14.23 4.65 9.84
N TYR A 102 12.95 4.52 10.20
CA TYR A 102 12.52 3.99 11.50
C TYR A 102 11.65 2.76 11.31
N ILE A 103 11.97 1.69 12.03
CA ILE A 103 11.13 0.51 12.18
C ILE A 103 10.55 0.53 13.58
N LYS A 104 9.23 0.40 13.68
CA LYS A 104 8.55 0.23 14.96
C LYS A 104 7.54 -0.91 14.86
N SER A 105 7.40 -1.66 15.95
CA SER A 105 6.27 -2.55 16.15
C SER A 105 5.11 -1.79 16.81
N THR A 106 3.92 -2.40 16.86
CA THR A 106 2.72 -1.77 17.43
C THR A 106 2.90 -1.30 18.88
N MET A 107 3.68 -2.04 19.67
CA MET A 107 3.90 -1.79 21.10
C MET A 107 5.37 -1.53 21.47
N GLY A 108 6.29 -1.65 20.51
CA GLY A 108 7.73 -1.55 20.76
C GLY A 108 8.29 -0.16 20.52
N LYS A 109 9.49 0.06 21.05
CA LYS A 109 10.25 1.29 20.79
C LYS A 109 10.70 1.33 19.32
N PRO A 110 10.69 2.51 18.67
CA PRO A 110 11.20 2.67 17.32
C PRO A 110 12.71 2.42 17.29
N GLN A 111 13.15 1.59 16.35
CA GLN A 111 14.54 1.33 16.02
C GLN A 111 14.91 2.11 14.77
N ARG A 112 16.01 2.86 14.83
CA ARG A 112 16.51 3.63 13.69
C ARG A 112 17.50 2.78 12.90
N LEU A 113 17.23 2.60 11.61
CA LEU A 113 18.11 1.88 10.69
C LEU A 113 19.12 2.81 9.99
N TYR A 114 18.71 4.03 9.69
CA TYR A 114 19.49 5.05 8.99
C TYR A 114 19.16 6.42 9.59
#